data_AF-A0A9D4TVH6-F1
#
_entry.id   AF-A0A9D4TVH6-F1
#
_cell.length_a   1.000
_cell.length_b   1.000
_cell.length_c   1.000
_cell.angle_alpha   90.00
_cell.angle_beta   90.00
_cell.angle_gamma   90.00
#
_symmetry.space_group_name_H-M   'P 1'
#
loop_
_entity.id
_entity.type
_entity.pdbx_description
1 polymer ?
#
loop_
_entity_poly.entity_id
_entity_poly.type
_entity_poly.pdbx_seq_one_letter_code
_entity_poly.pdbx_strand_id
1 'polypeptide(L)'
;MSRATLMTSCLLAYIAAAHAYTGMGTAYSGAYDKDATGFNSCQFGKLDDRWERFYGALPTSSFDRSKDCGRCVRVRGTESDAPTNAWYKVMIVDSCASCNGRGEENDIDFSTDALKAITGYSWDRKGIEWEWTSCDGDDAETQEAQEEDKAAEEDSADADRRRLRKLLRG
;
A
#
# COMPACT_ATOMS: atom_id res chain seq x y z
N MET A 1 21.18 58.98 -21.91
CA MET A 1 19.88 58.27 -21.95
C MET A 1 20.19 56.77 -21.99
N SER A 2 20.31 56.11 -20.83
CA SER A 2 20.65 54.68 -20.76
C SER A 2 19.40 53.83 -20.88
N ARG A 3 19.39 52.93 -21.86
CA ARG A 3 18.34 51.92 -22.08
C ARG A 3 18.59 50.75 -21.12
N ALA A 4 17.66 50.54 -20.19
CA ALA A 4 17.64 49.35 -19.35
C ALA A 4 17.03 48.18 -20.13
N THR A 5 17.82 47.14 -20.35
CA THR A 5 17.38 45.90 -21.00
C THR A 5 16.82 44.97 -19.92
N LEU A 6 15.50 44.75 -19.91
CA LEU A 6 14.86 43.73 -19.08
C LEU A 6 15.18 42.34 -19.65
N MET A 7 15.97 41.54 -18.94
CA MET A 7 16.06 40.09 -19.18
C MET A 7 14.91 39.39 -18.46
N THR A 8 13.93 38.91 -19.21
CA THR A 8 12.86 38.05 -18.68
C THR A 8 13.37 36.60 -18.64
N SER A 9 13.84 36.16 -17.49
CA SER A 9 14.18 34.75 -17.23
C SER A 9 12.88 33.96 -17.08
N CYS A 10 12.60 33.06 -18.01
CA CYS A 10 11.47 32.14 -17.95
C CYS A 10 11.88 30.92 -17.12
N LEU A 11 11.45 30.86 -15.86
CA LEU A 11 11.61 29.67 -15.01
C LEU A 11 10.69 28.56 -15.53
N LEU A 12 11.24 27.51 -16.15
CA LEU A 12 10.52 26.26 -16.35
C LEU A 12 10.45 25.52 -15.00
N ALA A 13 9.26 25.45 -14.42
CA ALA A 13 8.98 24.57 -13.29
C ALA A 13 8.93 23.11 -13.81
N TYR A 14 9.90 22.29 -13.41
CA TYR A 14 9.82 20.83 -13.57
C TYR A 14 8.82 20.29 -12.53
N ILE A 15 7.62 19.95 -12.98
CA ILE A 15 6.69 19.16 -12.16
C ILE A 15 7.12 17.70 -12.32
N ALA A 16 7.80 17.15 -11.32
CA ALA A 16 8.03 15.71 -11.23
C ALA A 16 6.71 15.04 -10.85
N ALA A 17 6.01 14.46 -11.83
CA ALA A 17 4.92 13.54 -11.53
C ALA A 17 5.53 12.28 -10.89
N ALA A 18 5.04 11.89 -9.71
CA ALA A 18 5.34 10.57 -9.16
C ALA A 18 4.78 9.52 -10.13
N HIS A 19 5.67 8.71 -10.69
CA HIS A 19 5.26 7.60 -11.56
C HIS A 19 4.95 6.39 -10.70
N ALA A 20 3.67 6.02 -10.64
CA ALA A 20 3.26 4.74 -10.10
C ALA A 20 3.59 3.62 -11.11
N TYR A 21 4.10 2.51 -10.59
CA TYR A 21 4.25 1.25 -11.31
C TYR A 21 2.91 0.53 -11.37
N THR A 22 2.69 -0.25 -12.42
CA THR A 22 1.53 -1.14 -12.54
C THR A 22 2.02 -2.56 -12.74
N GLY A 23 1.36 -3.51 -12.09
CA GLY A 23 1.76 -4.91 -12.10
C GLY A 23 0.67 -5.78 -11.48
N MET A 24 1.03 -7.01 -11.14
CA MET A 24 0.14 -7.94 -10.47
C MET A 24 0.63 -8.26 -9.05
N GLY A 25 -0.32 -8.31 -8.12
CA GLY A 25 -0.14 -8.82 -6.76
C GLY A 25 -0.53 -10.28 -6.64
N THR A 26 0.31 -11.08 -5.97
CA THR A 26 -0.01 -12.45 -5.52
C THR A 26 0.31 -12.60 -4.03
N ALA A 27 0.12 -13.79 -3.45
CA ALA A 27 0.58 -14.07 -2.10
C ALA A 27 1.36 -15.40 -2.03
N TYR A 28 2.47 -15.40 -1.28
CA TYR A 28 3.34 -16.57 -1.12
C TYR A 28 3.30 -17.21 0.27
N SER A 29 2.85 -16.48 1.30
CA SER A 29 2.86 -16.95 2.68
C SER A 29 1.89 -16.16 3.58
N GLY A 30 1.62 -16.70 4.77
CA GLY A 30 0.74 -16.08 5.77
C GLY A 30 1.47 -15.08 6.66
N ALA A 31 0.73 -14.40 7.55
CA ALA A 31 1.34 -13.54 8.57
C ALA A 31 2.41 -14.30 9.40
N TYR A 32 3.52 -13.62 9.69
CA TYR A 32 4.68 -14.13 10.43
C TYR A 32 5.44 -15.27 9.73
N ASP A 33 5.20 -15.48 8.43
CA ASP A 33 5.72 -16.64 7.67
C ASP A 33 6.54 -16.23 6.43
N LYS A 34 7.25 -15.10 6.52
CA LYS A 34 8.08 -14.55 5.41
C LYS A 34 9.17 -15.50 4.89
N ASP A 35 9.49 -16.55 5.66
CA ASP A 35 10.49 -17.55 5.32
C ASP A 35 9.88 -18.88 4.81
N ALA A 36 8.58 -18.92 4.50
CA ALA A 36 7.86 -20.14 4.10
C ALA A 36 8.48 -20.85 2.87
N THR A 37 9.11 -20.09 1.98
CA THR A 37 9.74 -20.55 0.74
C THR A 37 11.26 -20.66 0.83
N GLY A 38 11.82 -20.48 2.03
CA GLY A 38 13.25 -20.35 2.30
C GLY A 38 13.55 -19.07 3.07
N PHE A 39 14.75 -18.96 3.64
CA PHE A 39 15.12 -17.74 4.38
C PHE A 39 15.14 -16.53 3.45
N ASN A 40 14.42 -15.47 3.84
CA ASN A 40 14.21 -14.30 3.00
C ASN A 40 15.52 -13.67 2.50
N SER A 41 15.49 -13.15 1.27
CA SER A 41 16.65 -12.62 0.55
C SER A 41 17.28 -11.41 1.25
N CYS A 42 16.53 -10.70 2.10
CA CYS A 42 17.05 -9.61 2.92
C CYS A 42 17.79 -10.06 4.17
N GLN A 43 17.69 -11.35 4.55
CA GLN A 43 18.24 -11.94 5.76
C GLN A 43 17.70 -11.32 7.05
N PHE A 44 16.45 -10.85 7.01
CA PHE A 44 15.78 -10.35 8.21
C PHE A 44 15.36 -11.51 9.11
N GLY A 45 15.67 -11.39 10.40
CA GLY A 45 15.13 -12.27 11.43
C GLY A 45 13.71 -11.85 11.80
N LYS A 46 13.47 -11.62 13.08
CA LYS A 46 12.20 -11.04 13.53
C LYS A 46 12.10 -9.57 13.11
N LEU A 47 10.96 -9.18 12.57
CA LEU A 47 10.58 -7.81 12.26
C LEU A 47 9.55 -7.28 13.27
N ASP A 48 9.24 -5.99 13.19
CA ASP A 48 8.11 -5.42 13.92
C ASP A 48 6.78 -6.03 13.43
N ASP A 49 5.78 -6.06 14.32
CA ASP A 49 4.48 -6.73 14.12
C ASP A 49 3.83 -6.39 12.77
N ARG A 50 3.86 -5.11 12.38
CA ARG A 50 3.35 -4.63 11.10
C ARG A 50 4.04 -5.32 9.93
N TRP A 51 5.37 -5.38 9.95
CA TRP A 51 6.17 -5.92 8.84
C TRP A 51 6.26 -7.44 8.85
N GLU A 52 5.84 -8.10 9.92
CA GLU A 52 5.54 -9.55 9.89
C GLU A 52 4.17 -9.84 9.24
N ARG A 53 3.33 -8.83 9.01
CA ARG A 53 2.00 -8.97 8.39
C ARG A 53 1.85 -8.29 7.04
N PHE A 54 2.67 -7.27 6.77
CA PHE A 54 2.63 -6.45 5.56
C PHE A 54 4.00 -6.42 4.89
N TYR A 55 4.42 -7.57 4.38
CA TYR A 55 5.65 -7.70 3.61
C TYR A 55 5.39 -8.20 2.19
N GLY A 56 6.38 -8.03 1.32
CA GLY A 56 6.36 -8.52 -0.05
C GLY A 56 7.74 -8.84 -0.61
N ALA A 57 7.73 -9.54 -1.73
CA ALA A 57 8.89 -9.96 -2.49
C ALA A 57 8.84 -9.37 -3.91
N LEU A 58 9.94 -8.75 -4.35
CA LEU A 58 10.06 -8.25 -5.72
C LEU A 58 10.57 -9.35 -6.66
N PRO A 59 10.21 -9.32 -7.96
CA PRO A 59 10.81 -10.17 -8.98
C PRO A 59 12.34 -10.15 -8.90
N THR A 60 12.98 -11.31 -8.94
CA THR A 60 14.45 -11.38 -8.89
C THR A 60 15.13 -10.56 -9.99
N SER A 61 14.46 -10.34 -11.13
CA SER A 61 14.96 -9.52 -12.24
C SER A 61 15.05 -8.02 -11.92
N SER A 62 14.21 -7.51 -11.01
CA SER A 62 14.17 -6.10 -10.60
C SER A 62 14.67 -5.85 -9.17
N PHE A 63 14.81 -6.91 -8.37
CA PHE A 63 15.30 -6.83 -7.00
C PHE A 63 16.81 -6.61 -6.90
N ASP A 64 17.22 -5.58 -6.15
CA ASP A 64 18.58 -5.37 -5.69
C ASP A 64 18.62 -5.35 -4.16
N ARG A 65 19.20 -6.40 -3.57
CA ARG A 65 19.28 -6.55 -2.11
C ARG A 65 19.86 -5.32 -1.40
N SER A 66 20.84 -4.65 -2.01
CA SER A 66 21.51 -3.49 -1.40
C SER A 66 20.66 -2.22 -1.43
N LYS A 67 19.66 -2.18 -2.31
CA LYS A 67 18.83 -1.01 -2.54
C LYS A 67 17.41 -1.18 -2.05
N ASP A 68 16.85 -2.40 -2.05
CA ASP A 68 15.41 -2.61 -1.90
C ASP A 68 15.04 -3.19 -0.53
N CYS A 69 15.95 -3.92 0.11
CA CYS A 69 15.69 -4.51 1.42
C CYS A 69 15.32 -3.47 2.48
N GLY A 70 14.17 -3.67 3.11
CA GLY A 70 13.66 -2.81 4.18
C GLY A 70 13.04 -1.50 3.70
N ARG A 71 12.97 -1.25 2.38
CA ARG A 71 12.18 -0.14 1.83
C ARG A 71 10.72 -0.53 1.77
N CYS A 72 9.86 0.48 1.78
CA CYS A 72 8.44 0.30 1.67
C CYS A 72 7.92 0.79 0.33
N VAL A 73 6.90 0.09 -0.14
CA VAL A 73 6.03 0.55 -1.22
C VAL A 73 4.69 0.93 -0.62
N ARG A 74 4.03 1.94 -1.18
CA ARG A 74 2.58 2.08 -1.02
C ARG A 74 1.93 1.44 -2.23
N VAL A 75 0.91 0.62 -2.00
CA VAL A 75 0.23 -0.20 -3.01
C VAL A 75 -1.28 -0.05 -2.84
N ARG A 76 -2.03 -0.05 -3.94
CA ARG A 76 -3.49 -0.27 -3.93
C ARG A 76 -3.90 -1.25 -5.02
N GLY A 77 -5.05 -1.91 -4.83
CA GLY A 77 -5.65 -2.75 -5.87
C GLY A 77 -6.26 -1.90 -6.99
N THR A 78 -6.27 -2.42 -8.21
CA THR A 78 -6.85 -1.73 -9.38
C THR A 78 -8.13 -2.38 -9.89
N GLU A 79 -8.54 -3.52 -9.30
CA GLU A 79 -9.79 -4.18 -9.64
C GLU A 79 -10.98 -3.33 -9.17
N SER A 80 -12.10 -3.39 -9.90
CA SER A 80 -13.29 -2.60 -9.57
C SER A 80 -13.92 -2.94 -8.21
N ASP A 81 -13.61 -4.11 -7.67
CA ASP A 81 -14.09 -4.64 -6.41
C ASP A 81 -13.02 -4.66 -5.31
N ALA A 82 -11.86 -4.02 -5.54
CA ALA A 82 -10.87 -3.84 -4.50
C ALA A 82 -11.45 -3.05 -3.31
N PRO A 83 -11.15 -3.44 -2.07
CA PRO A 83 -11.69 -2.82 -0.87
C PRO A 83 -11.07 -1.43 -0.71
N THR A 84 -11.78 -0.43 -1.21
CA THR A 84 -11.43 1.00 -1.19
C THR A 84 -10.30 1.41 -2.15
N ASN A 85 -10.20 2.72 -2.42
CA ASN A 85 -9.06 3.30 -3.17
C ASN A 85 -7.83 3.57 -2.28
N ALA A 86 -7.82 3.06 -1.04
CA ALA A 86 -6.79 3.37 -0.05
C ALA A 86 -5.44 2.74 -0.39
N TRP A 87 -4.38 3.46 -0.04
CA TRP A 87 -3.01 3.00 -0.15
C TRP A 87 -2.54 2.26 1.10
N TYR A 88 -1.97 1.07 0.91
CA TYR A 88 -1.37 0.25 1.97
C TYR A 88 0.15 0.23 1.87
N LYS A 89 0.84 0.33 2.99
CA LYS A 89 2.30 0.18 3.02
C LYS A 89 2.71 -1.28 3.17
N VAL A 90 3.68 -1.70 2.36
CA VAL A 90 4.27 -3.03 2.40
C VAL A 90 5.80 -2.90 2.39
N MET A 91 6.49 -3.60 3.29
CA MET A 91 7.95 -3.67 3.30
C MET A 91 8.47 -4.74 2.35
N ILE A 92 9.48 -4.42 1.55
CA ILE A 92 10.18 -5.40 0.72
C ILE A 92 11.20 -6.16 1.58
N VAL A 93 11.00 -7.47 1.68
CA VAL A 93 11.81 -8.36 2.53
C VAL A 93 12.45 -9.51 1.76
N ASP A 94 12.01 -9.78 0.54
CA ASP A 94 12.47 -10.94 -0.22
C ASP A 94 12.51 -10.69 -1.74
N SER A 95 13.02 -11.68 -2.47
CA SER A 95 12.96 -11.76 -3.93
C SER A 95 12.16 -12.98 -4.37
N CYS A 96 11.38 -12.82 -5.44
CA CYS A 96 10.56 -13.87 -6.00
C CYS A 96 11.18 -14.40 -7.31
N ALA A 97 11.73 -15.61 -7.26
CA ALA A 97 12.35 -16.26 -8.42
C ALA A 97 11.31 -16.72 -9.47
N SER A 98 10.07 -17.01 -9.06
CA SER A 98 8.98 -17.40 -9.97
C SER A 98 8.29 -16.22 -10.64
N CYS A 99 8.46 -14.99 -10.14
CA CYS A 99 7.79 -13.78 -10.63
C CYS A 99 8.52 -13.10 -11.81
N ASN A 100 9.28 -13.86 -12.61
CA ASN A 100 10.18 -13.33 -13.64
C ASN A 100 9.63 -13.49 -15.07
N GLY A 101 8.31 -13.49 -15.25
CA GLY A 101 7.67 -13.54 -16.57
C GLY A 101 7.84 -12.25 -17.38
N ARG A 102 7.49 -12.31 -18.67
CA ARG A 102 7.51 -11.12 -19.54
C ARG A 102 6.44 -10.13 -19.07
N GLY A 103 6.87 -8.93 -18.69
CA GLY A 103 5.97 -7.87 -18.20
C GLY A 103 5.70 -7.91 -16.69
N GLU A 104 6.41 -8.76 -15.94
CA GLU A 104 6.20 -8.97 -14.50
C GLU A 104 7.22 -8.22 -13.61
N GLU A 105 8.05 -7.36 -14.19
CA GLU A 105 9.10 -6.60 -13.47
C GLU A 105 8.58 -5.69 -12.35
N ASN A 106 7.28 -5.40 -12.37
CA ASN A 106 6.57 -4.59 -11.38
C ASN A 106 5.55 -5.41 -10.56
N ASP A 107 5.55 -6.74 -10.68
CA ASP A 107 4.76 -7.59 -9.80
C ASP A 107 5.30 -7.53 -8.38
N ILE A 108 4.45 -7.85 -7.40
CA ILE A 108 4.88 -8.03 -6.02
C ILE A 108 4.16 -9.24 -5.44
N ASP A 109 4.94 -10.16 -4.86
CA ASP A 109 4.39 -11.33 -4.17
C ASP A 109 4.28 -11.02 -2.67
N PHE A 110 3.07 -10.90 -2.16
CA PHE A 110 2.81 -10.38 -0.82
C PHE A 110 2.66 -11.49 0.24
N SER A 111 2.64 -11.07 1.50
CA SER A 111 1.91 -11.82 2.52
C SER A 111 0.40 -11.88 2.23
N THR A 112 -0.27 -12.91 2.73
CA THR A 112 -1.72 -13.13 2.56
C THR A 112 -2.55 -11.98 3.14
N ASP A 113 -2.12 -11.43 4.29
CA ASP A 113 -2.77 -10.30 4.96
C ASP A 113 -2.68 -9.03 4.09
N ALA A 114 -1.50 -8.74 3.53
CA ALA A 114 -1.31 -7.59 2.65
C ALA A 114 -2.12 -7.73 1.35
N LEU A 115 -2.08 -8.89 0.67
CA LEU A 115 -2.86 -9.08 -0.56
C LEU A 115 -4.36 -8.88 -0.31
N LYS A 116 -4.87 -9.42 0.80
CA LYS A 116 -6.28 -9.28 1.19
C LYS A 116 -6.64 -7.83 1.47
N ALA A 117 -5.79 -7.09 2.19
CA ALA A 117 -6.04 -5.68 2.46
C ALA A 117 -6.05 -4.83 1.17
N ILE A 118 -5.09 -5.09 0.27
CA ILE A 118 -4.91 -4.32 -0.97
C ILE A 118 -6.01 -4.63 -2.01
N THR A 119 -6.41 -5.89 -2.13
CA THR A 119 -7.22 -6.38 -3.27
C THR A 119 -8.58 -6.96 -2.87
N GLY A 120 -8.77 -7.30 -1.59
CA GLY A 120 -9.96 -8.03 -1.11
C GLY A 120 -9.83 -9.55 -1.21
N TYR A 121 -8.79 -10.04 -1.89
CA TYR A 121 -8.55 -11.47 -2.12
C TYR A 121 -7.35 -11.97 -1.33
N SER A 122 -7.47 -13.13 -0.70
CA SER A 122 -6.36 -13.72 0.07
C SER A 122 -5.39 -14.53 -0.80
N TRP A 123 -5.78 -14.83 -2.03
CA TRP A 123 -5.04 -15.63 -3.01
C TRP A 123 -5.42 -15.12 -4.42
N ASP A 124 -4.89 -15.77 -5.46
CA ASP A 124 -4.97 -15.35 -6.87
C ASP A 124 -4.03 -14.20 -7.25
N ARG A 125 -4.07 -13.84 -8.53
CA ARG A 125 -3.26 -12.80 -9.17
C ARG A 125 -4.18 -11.62 -9.50
N LYS A 126 -3.93 -10.46 -8.91
CA LYS A 126 -4.81 -9.27 -8.96
C LYS A 126 -4.06 -8.03 -9.41
N GLY A 127 -4.71 -7.16 -10.17
CA GLY A 127 -4.09 -5.90 -10.60
C GLY A 127 -3.76 -4.99 -9.41
N ILE A 128 -2.54 -4.44 -9.43
CA ILE A 128 -2.06 -3.46 -8.45
C ILE A 128 -1.40 -2.27 -9.13
N GLU A 129 -1.41 -1.15 -8.42
CA GLU A 129 -0.50 -0.03 -8.68
C GLU A 129 0.29 0.31 -7.42
N TRP A 130 1.54 0.71 -7.59
CA TRP A 130 2.42 0.97 -6.44
C TRP A 130 3.52 1.98 -6.73
N GLU A 131 4.06 2.56 -5.67
CA GLU A 131 5.26 3.39 -5.73
C GLU A 131 6.08 3.29 -4.44
N TRP A 132 7.36 3.62 -4.53
CA TRP A 132 8.24 3.66 -3.38
C TRP A 132 7.83 4.78 -2.41
N THR A 133 7.87 4.49 -1.11
CA THR A 133 7.51 5.44 -0.05
C THR A 133 8.37 5.26 1.20
N SER A 134 8.20 6.15 2.17
CA SER A 134 8.77 5.96 3.51
C SER A 134 8.01 4.89 4.28
N CYS A 135 8.73 4.04 5.01
CA CYS A 135 8.13 3.11 5.95
C CYS A 135 7.52 3.82 7.18
N ASP A 136 7.98 5.04 7.47
CA ASP A 136 7.49 5.83 8.59
C ASP A 136 6.12 6.47 8.28
N GLY A 137 5.34 6.70 9.33
CA GLY A 137 4.01 7.34 9.29
C GLY A 137 2.86 6.38 9.02
N ASP A 138 1.66 6.80 9.41
CA ASP A 138 0.42 6.05 9.17
C ASP A 138 0.07 6.04 7.68
N ASP A 139 -0.77 5.07 7.30
CA ASP A 139 -1.42 5.02 5.98
C ASP A 139 -2.39 6.21 5.92
N ALA A 140 -1.89 7.37 5.50
CA ALA A 140 -2.51 8.69 5.66
C ALA A 140 -3.85 8.90 4.93
N GLU A 141 -4.51 7.83 4.48
CA GLU A 141 -5.84 7.87 3.87
C GLU A 141 -6.87 7.06 4.68
N THR A 142 -6.43 6.28 5.68
CA THR A 142 -7.34 5.46 6.51
C THR A 142 -7.96 6.24 7.66
N GLN A 143 -7.41 7.40 8.04
CA GLN A 143 -7.92 8.18 9.17
C GLN A 143 -9.21 8.95 8.82
N GLU A 144 -9.30 9.53 7.61
CA GLU A 144 -10.52 10.26 7.20
C GLU A 144 -11.70 9.31 7.02
N ALA A 145 -11.49 8.13 6.41
CA ALA A 145 -12.55 7.14 6.22
C ALA A 145 -13.01 6.49 7.55
N GLN A 146 -12.10 6.23 8.50
CA GLN A 146 -12.46 5.61 9.77
C GLN A 146 -13.10 6.59 10.76
N GLU A 147 -12.79 7.88 10.68
CA GLU A 147 -13.40 8.89 11.54
C GLU A 147 -14.83 9.22 11.08
N GLU A 148 -15.10 9.21 9.77
CA GLU A 148 -16.45 9.33 9.21
C GLU A 148 -17.34 8.13 9.54
N ASP A 149 -16.82 6.89 9.42
CA ASP A 149 -17.58 5.68 9.75
C ASP A 149 -17.92 5.60 11.25
N LYS A 150 -16.98 6.00 12.11
CA LYS A 150 -17.20 6.01 13.56
C LYS A 150 -18.18 7.10 13.99
N ALA A 151 -18.14 8.27 13.34
CA ALA A 151 -19.10 9.34 13.57
C ALA A 151 -20.53 8.94 13.12
N ALA A 152 -20.64 8.22 12.01
CA ALA A 152 -21.92 7.72 11.50
C ALA A 152 -22.53 6.62 12.39
N GLU A 153 -21.69 5.73 12.96
CA GLU A 153 -22.14 4.69 13.89
C GLU A 153 -22.63 5.28 15.22
N GLU A 154 -21.94 6.30 15.75
CA GLU A 154 -22.35 7.00 16.98
C GLU A 154 -23.65 7.80 16.81
N ASP A 155 -23.86 8.46 15.67
CA ASP A 155 -25.09 9.21 15.39
C ASP A 155 -26.31 8.28 15.24
N SER A 156 -26.12 7.13 14.57
CA SER A 156 -27.14 6.09 14.43
C SER A 156 -27.56 5.52 15.80
N ALA A 157 -26.59 5.22 16.66
CA ALA A 157 -26.85 4.70 18.00
C ALA A 157 -27.60 5.71 18.90
N ASP A 158 -27.29 7.00 18.80
CA ASP A 158 -27.99 8.04 19.56
C ASP A 158 -29.42 8.28 19.03
N ALA A 159 -29.62 8.24 17.70
CA ALA A 159 -30.94 8.34 17.09
C ALA A 159 -31.89 7.22 17.56
N ASP A 160 -31.40 5.97 17.60
CA ASP A 160 -32.16 4.82 18.09
C ASP A 160 -32.50 4.94 19.58
N ARG A 161 -31.56 5.42 20.39
CA ARG A 161 -31.78 5.65 21.83
C ARG A 161 -32.84 6.71 22.10
N ARG A 162 -32.89 7.78 21.30
CA ARG A 162 -33.94 8.81 21.37
C ARG A 162 -35.31 8.25 20.97
N ARG A 163 -35.36 7.40 19.95
CA ARG A 163 -36.60 6.75 19.49
C ARG A 163 -37.17 5.82 20.54
N LEU A 164 -36.32 5.01 21.19
CA LEU A 164 -36.70 4.12 22.28
C LEU A 164 -37.28 4.89 23.47
N ARG A 165 -36.66 6.01 23.85
CA ARG A 165 -37.14 6.87 24.95
C ARG A 165 -38.51 7.49 24.70
N LYS A 166 -38.87 7.77 23.44
CA LYS A 166 -40.20 8.29 23.09
C LYS A 166 -41.27 7.19 23.20
N LEU A 167 -40.95 5.95 22.82
CA LEU A 167 -41.87 4.81 22.90
C LEU A 167 -42.17 4.39 24.34
N LEU A 168 -41.22 4.55 25.26
CA LEU A 168 -41.39 4.19 26.68
C LEU A 168 -42.09 5.27 27.52
N ARG A 169 -42.43 6.43 26.92
CA ARG A 169 -43.06 7.58 27.60
C ARG A 169 -44.49 7.87 27.11
N GLY A 170 -45.03 7.04 26.23
CA GLY A 170 -46.45 7.02 25.84
C GLY A 170 -47.14 5.83 26.46
#